data_AF-A0A955Z8A5-F1
#
_entry.id   AF-A0A955Z8A5-F1
#
_cell.length_a   1.000
_cell.length_b   1.000
_cell.length_c   1.000
_cell.angle_alpha   90.00
_cell.angle_beta   90.00
_cell.angle_gamma   90.00
#
_symmetry.space_group_name_H-M   'P 1'
#
loop_
_entity.id
_entity.type
_entity.pdbx_description
1 polymer ?
#
loop_
_entity_poly.entity_id
_entity_poly.type
_entity_poly.pdbx_seq_one_letter_code
_entity_poly.pdbx_strand_id
1 'polypeptide(L)'
;MTHPAVRSAVRAAFAAACSVVLAACGDACRSRSSTRDGGDGEAPTVTLAKEQLPRCRADGPHLAVAGEDVAVGDAVVTGSELWVGVARRVGGKRVASVLRVGLDLARASYVELGPARGDDPPPRPFGGPRGEVWVAWYAPTPGDAGAARTRVLEVRPADPVDAGARRGGSVVQAIDESLAFDVAAAGDSALVAWDEDAPPGDRGVVKVQLLGAAPRAASPDGTDAESPRLAPREGGGYWLAWLARRPEAVDASTELEGPGESRTFRWVEVRELNAAGEPTGDVMTIGGPTSHTRSFELTSHARGALVVTVDDAGGTAAYAVGGAKRVVALPEVDGGVGKVTPDLVPLDAGAGWLAWADEADDVHLVPLFGDGGLGPGTDEPALAGARMIAAYGEAAFALGGPNGPSELRRFVCK
;
A
#
# COMPACT_ATOMS: atom_id res chain seq x y z
N MET A 1 39.77 35.71 26.60
CA MET A 1 40.95 35.32 27.38
C MET A 1 40.98 33.80 27.50
N THR A 2 41.97 33.21 26.80
CA THR A 2 42.70 31.95 27.07
C THR A 2 41.97 30.64 27.45
N HIS A 3 42.08 29.68 26.51
CA HIS A 3 42.13 28.23 26.68
C HIS A 3 43.04 27.75 27.84
N PRO A 4 42.86 26.49 28.28
CA PRO A 4 43.86 25.48 27.88
C PRO A 4 43.28 24.10 27.55
N ALA A 5 44.03 23.41 26.69
CA ALA A 5 43.90 22.02 26.29
C ALA A 5 44.73 21.10 27.20
N VAL A 6 44.34 19.82 27.38
CA VAL A 6 45.29 18.71 27.64
C VAL A 6 44.73 17.39 27.06
N ARG A 7 45.62 16.69 26.35
CA ARG A 7 45.49 15.36 25.73
C ARG A 7 45.63 14.24 26.78
N SER A 8 45.05 13.06 26.53
CA SER A 8 45.73 11.80 26.89
C SER A 8 45.28 10.65 26.00
N ALA A 9 46.27 9.87 25.56
CA ALA A 9 46.19 8.72 24.71
C ALA A 9 46.32 7.44 25.54
N VAL A 10 45.68 6.34 25.13
CA VAL A 10 46.04 4.99 25.58
C VAL A 10 46.23 4.10 24.36
N ARG A 11 47.41 3.48 24.33
CA ARG A 11 47.95 2.54 23.35
C ARG A 11 47.54 1.10 23.69
N ALA A 12 47.51 0.24 22.67
CA ALA A 12 48.07 -1.14 22.57
C ALA A 12 47.11 -1.99 21.70
N ALA A 13 47.41 -2.32 20.43
CA ALA A 13 48.47 -3.16 19.87
C ALA A 13 48.35 -4.66 20.24
N PHE A 14 47.90 -5.48 19.28
CA PHE A 14 48.43 -6.83 19.03
C PHE A 14 48.33 -7.14 17.53
N ALA A 15 49.43 -7.61 16.97
CA ALA A 15 49.68 -7.83 15.55
C ALA A 15 50.05 -9.29 15.27
N ALA A 16 49.95 -9.64 13.98
CA ALA A 16 50.64 -10.71 13.24
C ALA A 16 50.16 -12.16 13.52
N ALA A 17 49.58 -12.89 12.55
CA ALA A 17 50.11 -13.38 11.26
C ALA A 17 50.99 -14.65 11.39
N CYS A 18 50.58 -15.75 10.74
CA CYS A 18 51.37 -16.54 9.75
C CYS A 18 50.80 -17.96 9.50
N SER A 19 50.34 -18.16 8.26
CA SER A 19 50.84 -19.14 7.25
C SER A 19 51.10 -20.63 7.58
N VAL A 20 50.56 -21.52 6.75
CA VAL A 20 51.26 -22.45 5.79
C VAL A 20 50.56 -23.83 5.64
N VAL A 21 50.00 -24.04 4.43
CA VAL A 21 50.13 -25.16 3.44
C VAL A 21 50.60 -26.57 3.90
N LEU A 22 49.87 -27.64 3.53
CA LEU A 22 50.27 -28.68 2.53
C LEU A 22 49.46 -29.99 2.58
N ALA A 23 49.39 -30.57 1.38
CA ALA A 23 48.68 -31.75 0.89
C ALA A 23 49.19 -33.10 1.44
N ALA A 24 48.38 -34.16 1.28
CA ALA A 24 48.60 -35.22 0.26
C ALA A 24 48.10 -36.63 0.66
N CYS A 25 47.39 -37.24 -0.29
CA CYS A 25 47.48 -38.63 -0.80
C CYS A 25 47.11 -39.87 0.05
N GLY A 26 46.32 -40.73 -0.63
CA GLY A 26 46.47 -42.20 -0.66
C GLY A 26 45.28 -42.97 -0.07
N ASP A 27 44.78 -44.07 -0.64
CA ASP A 27 45.04 -44.72 -1.92
C ASP A 27 43.97 -45.81 -2.15
N ALA A 28 43.94 -46.31 -3.38
CA ALA A 28 43.07 -47.28 -4.03
C ALA A 28 42.65 -48.56 -3.27
N CYS A 29 41.45 -49.05 -3.60
CA CYS A 29 41.24 -50.48 -3.93
C CYS A 29 40.14 -50.68 -4.98
N ARG A 30 40.54 -51.29 -6.10
CA ARG A 30 39.70 -51.83 -7.20
C ARG A 30 39.14 -53.21 -6.80
N SER A 31 37.92 -53.53 -7.23
CA SER A 31 37.66 -54.76 -8.01
C SER A 31 36.28 -54.77 -8.66
N ARG A 32 36.19 -55.56 -9.74
CA ARG A 32 35.20 -55.56 -10.82
C ARG A 32 33.88 -56.30 -10.52
N SER A 33 32.92 -55.96 -11.37
CA SER A 33 31.85 -56.78 -11.98
C SER A 33 30.74 -57.35 -11.12
N SER A 34 29.50 -56.89 -11.37
CA SER A 34 28.53 -57.72 -12.09
C SER A 34 27.38 -56.86 -12.61
N THR A 35 27.12 -57.00 -13.91
CA THR A 35 25.88 -56.66 -14.60
C THR A 35 24.66 -57.20 -13.86
N ARG A 36 23.69 -56.32 -13.59
CA ARG A 36 22.27 -56.68 -13.46
C ARG A 36 21.42 -55.53 -13.98
N ASP A 37 20.90 -55.73 -15.18
CA ASP A 37 19.70 -55.07 -15.67
C ASP A 37 18.54 -55.39 -14.73
N GLY A 38 17.74 -54.37 -14.39
CA GLY A 38 16.45 -54.50 -13.73
C GLY A 38 16.29 -53.56 -12.55
N GLY A 39 15.35 -52.61 -12.67
CA GLY A 39 14.83 -51.88 -11.53
C GLY A 39 14.53 -50.42 -11.83
N ASP A 40 13.29 -50.19 -12.24
CA ASP A 40 12.47 -49.04 -11.87
C ASP A 40 12.96 -47.67 -12.35
N GLY A 41 12.45 -47.30 -13.54
CA GLY A 41 12.24 -45.91 -13.87
C GLY A 41 11.34 -45.30 -12.80
N GLU A 42 11.94 -44.55 -11.90
CA GLU A 42 11.27 -43.64 -10.98
C GLU A 42 10.52 -42.63 -11.85
N ALA A 43 9.25 -42.92 -12.09
CA ALA A 43 8.35 -42.00 -12.74
C ALA A 43 8.39 -40.70 -11.95
N PRO A 44 8.49 -39.52 -12.61
CA PRO A 44 8.38 -38.26 -11.90
C PRO A 44 7.09 -38.30 -11.10
N THR A 45 7.22 -38.21 -9.78
CA THR A 45 6.08 -38.07 -8.89
C THR A 45 5.52 -36.69 -9.21
N VAL A 46 4.56 -36.63 -10.13
CA VAL A 46 3.72 -35.46 -10.33
C VAL A 46 2.90 -35.36 -9.05
N THR A 47 3.42 -34.65 -8.05
CA THR A 47 2.60 -34.06 -7.01
C THR A 47 1.63 -33.15 -7.73
N LEU A 48 0.44 -33.68 -8.03
CA LEU A 48 -0.72 -32.87 -8.36
C LEU A 48 -0.86 -31.90 -7.19
N ALA A 49 -0.43 -30.65 -7.41
CA ALA A 49 -0.77 -29.56 -6.53
C ALA A 49 -2.28 -29.65 -6.33
N LYS A 50 -2.69 -29.80 -5.08
CA LYS A 50 -4.10 -29.96 -4.75
C LYS A 50 -4.77 -28.64 -5.14
N GLU A 51 -5.37 -28.62 -6.33
CA GLU A 51 -6.04 -27.45 -6.90
C GLU A 51 -6.97 -26.88 -5.84
N GLN A 52 -6.67 -25.65 -5.45
CA GLN A 52 -7.31 -25.03 -4.31
C GLN A 52 -8.60 -24.39 -4.80
N LEU A 53 -9.73 -24.86 -4.28
CA LEU A 53 -11.04 -24.43 -4.76
C LEU A 53 -11.26 -22.91 -4.53
N PRO A 54 -11.97 -22.21 -5.44
CA PRO A 54 -12.37 -20.82 -5.23
C PRO A 54 -13.09 -20.63 -3.90
N ARG A 55 -12.79 -19.53 -3.22
CA ARG A 55 -13.34 -19.22 -1.88
C ARG A 55 -14.55 -18.34 -1.96
N CYS A 56 -14.59 -17.47 -2.97
CA CYS A 56 -15.60 -16.46 -3.12
C CYS A 56 -16.73 -16.94 -4.01
N ARG A 57 -17.95 -16.56 -3.61
CA ARG A 57 -19.15 -16.72 -4.43
C ARG A 57 -19.95 -15.43 -4.39
N ALA A 58 -20.57 -15.07 -5.51
CA ALA A 58 -21.47 -13.93 -5.55
C ALA A 58 -22.60 -14.12 -4.53
N ASP A 59 -22.93 -13.05 -3.78
CA ASP A 59 -23.95 -13.07 -2.74
C ASP A 59 -24.74 -11.75 -2.70
N GLY A 60 -25.98 -11.81 -3.17
CA GLY A 60 -26.93 -10.69 -3.10
C GLY A 60 -27.00 -9.82 -4.35
N PRO A 61 -27.66 -8.66 -4.26
CA PRO A 61 -27.84 -7.75 -5.39
C PRO A 61 -26.55 -7.03 -5.75
N HIS A 62 -26.48 -6.53 -6.98
CA HIS A 62 -25.46 -5.57 -7.39
C HIS A 62 -26.06 -4.16 -7.34
N LEU A 63 -25.23 -3.17 -7.05
CA LEU A 63 -25.61 -1.77 -7.00
C LEU A 63 -24.82 -0.98 -8.05
N ALA A 64 -25.51 -0.48 -9.07
CA ALA A 64 -24.91 0.45 -10.02
C ALA A 64 -24.55 1.76 -9.32
N VAL A 65 -23.33 2.24 -9.53
CA VAL A 65 -22.89 3.55 -9.07
C VAL A 65 -23.46 4.61 -10.01
N ALA A 66 -24.39 5.40 -9.52
CA ALA A 66 -25.11 6.39 -10.33
C ALA A 66 -24.20 7.54 -10.78
N GLY A 67 -24.26 7.91 -12.06
CA GLY A 67 -23.53 9.03 -12.65
C GLY A 67 -22.91 8.66 -13.98
N GLU A 68 -22.25 9.63 -14.61
CA GLU A 68 -21.37 9.41 -15.76
C GLU A 68 -19.91 9.54 -15.31
N ASP A 69 -18.95 9.03 -16.08
CA ASP A 69 -17.51 9.22 -15.82
C ASP A 69 -17.13 8.90 -14.36
N VAL A 70 -17.57 7.71 -13.91
CA VAL A 70 -17.47 7.27 -12.52
C VAL A 70 -16.04 6.77 -12.27
N ALA A 71 -15.36 7.40 -11.33
CA ALA A 71 -14.15 6.89 -10.71
C ALA A 71 -14.47 6.52 -9.25
N VAL A 72 -14.08 5.31 -8.86
CA VAL A 72 -14.29 4.78 -7.51
C VAL A 72 -12.93 4.62 -6.85
N GLY A 73 -12.80 5.16 -5.64
CA GLY A 73 -11.60 5.06 -4.84
C GLY A 73 -11.77 4.05 -3.71
N ASP A 74 -11.17 4.39 -2.58
CA ASP A 74 -11.15 3.52 -1.41
C ASP A 74 -12.51 3.44 -0.72
N ALA A 75 -12.64 2.40 0.11
CA ALA A 75 -13.80 2.19 0.93
C ALA A 75 -13.43 1.88 2.38
N VAL A 76 -14.37 2.18 3.28
CA VAL A 76 -14.29 1.79 4.68
C VAL A 76 -15.61 1.17 5.12
N VAL A 77 -15.53 0.12 5.93
CA VAL A 77 -16.69 -0.47 6.59
C VAL A 77 -16.76 0.02 8.03
N THR A 78 -17.96 0.42 8.45
CA THR A 78 -18.25 0.91 9.79
C THR A 78 -19.64 0.45 10.21
N GLY A 79 -19.71 -0.35 11.27
CA GLY A 79 -20.97 -0.91 11.73
C GLY A 79 -21.65 -1.73 10.64
N SER A 80 -22.84 -1.29 10.20
CA SER A 80 -23.64 -1.97 9.18
C SER A 80 -23.60 -1.30 7.80
N GLU A 81 -22.59 -0.47 7.54
CA GLU A 81 -22.52 0.34 6.33
C GLU A 81 -21.12 0.32 5.70
N LEU A 82 -21.12 0.31 4.36
CA LEU A 82 -19.96 0.54 3.52
C LEU A 82 -19.98 1.99 3.03
N TRP A 83 -18.84 2.65 3.11
CA TRP A 83 -18.65 4.02 2.63
C TRP A 83 -17.57 4.02 1.57
N VAL A 84 -17.90 4.47 0.36
CA VAL A 84 -17.04 4.39 -0.81
C VAL A 84 -16.80 5.77 -1.38
N GLY A 85 -15.53 6.11 -1.61
CA GLY A 85 -15.13 7.31 -2.32
C GLY A 85 -15.53 7.26 -3.79
N VAL A 86 -16.24 8.28 -4.28
CA VAL A 86 -16.66 8.35 -5.68
C VAL A 86 -16.43 9.75 -6.25
N ALA A 87 -15.78 9.84 -7.40
CA ALA A 87 -15.82 11.02 -8.26
C ALA A 87 -16.67 10.70 -9.49
N ARG A 88 -17.66 11.54 -9.78
CA ARG A 88 -18.65 11.25 -10.83
C ARG A 88 -19.19 12.52 -11.46
N ARG A 89 -19.70 12.42 -12.68
CA ARG A 89 -20.38 13.52 -13.36
C ARG A 89 -21.89 13.46 -13.11
N VAL A 90 -22.42 14.58 -12.61
CA VAL A 90 -23.85 14.79 -12.32
C VAL A 90 -24.25 16.14 -12.89
N GLY A 91 -25.24 16.16 -13.78
CA GLY A 91 -25.70 17.40 -14.41
C GLY A 91 -24.57 18.14 -15.15
N GLY A 92 -23.68 17.40 -15.81
CA GLY A 92 -22.55 17.95 -16.58
C GLY A 92 -21.35 18.43 -15.76
N LYS A 93 -21.40 18.35 -14.42
CA LYS A 93 -20.30 18.73 -13.52
C LYS A 93 -19.71 17.51 -12.85
N ARG A 94 -18.38 17.45 -12.71
CA ARG A 94 -17.70 16.44 -11.91
C ARG A 94 -17.81 16.82 -10.44
N VAL A 95 -18.19 15.86 -9.61
CA VAL A 95 -18.52 16.03 -8.19
C VAL A 95 -17.79 14.95 -7.40
N ALA A 96 -17.16 15.37 -6.31
CA ALA A 96 -16.64 14.48 -5.27
C ALA A 96 -17.79 14.10 -4.32
N SER A 97 -18.00 12.80 -4.16
CA SER A 97 -19.08 12.24 -3.34
C SER A 97 -18.57 11.07 -2.49
N VAL A 98 -19.28 10.79 -1.39
CA VAL A 98 -19.17 9.50 -0.69
C VAL A 98 -20.46 8.73 -0.87
N LEU A 99 -20.36 7.53 -1.42
CA LEU A 99 -21.45 6.58 -1.54
C LEU A 99 -21.57 5.79 -0.23
N ARG A 100 -22.66 6.02 0.51
CA ARG A 100 -23.03 5.28 1.73
C ARG A 100 -24.00 4.18 1.36
N VAL A 101 -23.65 2.93 1.65
CA VAL A 101 -24.42 1.74 1.29
C VAL A 101 -24.60 0.82 2.50
N GLY A 102 -25.79 0.26 2.67
CA GLY A 102 -25.96 -0.88 3.58
C GLY A 102 -25.14 -2.08 3.12
N LEU A 103 -24.66 -2.92 4.05
CA LEU A 103 -23.87 -4.12 3.69
C LEU A 103 -24.65 -5.15 2.86
N ASP A 104 -25.98 -5.03 2.74
CA ASP A 104 -26.83 -5.84 1.86
C ASP A 104 -26.96 -5.26 0.43
N LEU A 105 -26.34 -4.11 0.18
CA LEU A 105 -26.41 -3.32 -1.06
C LEU A 105 -27.83 -2.85 -1.44
N ALA A 106 -28.82 -2.99 -0.55
CA ALA A 106 -30.22 -2.68 -0.85
C ALA A 106 -30.57 -1.19 -0.67
N ARG A 107 -29.78 -0.47 0.13
CA ARG A 107 -29.96 0.96 0.41
C ARG A 107 -28.69 1.71 0.12
N ALA A 108 -28.79 2.75 -0.70
CA ALA A 108 -27.67 3.58 -1.11
C ALA A 108 -28.05 5.06 -1.06
N SER A 109 -27.11 5.90 -0.67
CA SER A 109 -27.24 7.36 -0.69
C SER A 109 -25.88 8.01 -0.94
N TYR A 110 -25.90 9.22 -1.48
CA TYR A 110 -24.68 10.00 -1.72
C TYR A 110 -24.59 11.17 -0.75
N VAL A 111 -23.41 11.35 -0.16
CA VAL A 111 -23.01 12.60 0.46
C VAL A 111 -22.20 13.39 -0.56
N GLU A 112 -22.74 14.50 -1.03
CA GLU A 112 -22.02 15.38 -1.96
C GLU A 112 -21.04 16.28 -1.20
N LEU A 113 -19.75 16.17 -1.53
CA LEU A 113 -18.69 16.95 -0.89
C LEU A 113 -18.47 18.29 -1.60
N GLY A 114 -18.70 18.32 -2.92
CA GLY A 114 -18.59 19.51 -3.75
C GLY A 114 -18.05 19.22 -5.15
N PRO A 115 -17.85 20.26 -5.97
CA PRO A 115 -17.22 20.12 -7.28
C PRO A 115 -15.84 19.48 -7.17
N ALA A 116 -15.50 18.63 -8.13
CA ALA A 116 -14.17 18.05 -8.30
C ALA A 116 -13.58 18.45 -9.65
N ARG A 117 -12.25 18.58 -9.73
CA ARG A 117 -11.52 18.79 -10.98
C ARG A 117 -11.39 17.47 -11.75
N GLY A 118 -10.99 17.56 -13.02
CA GLY A 118 -10.92 16.40 -13.91
C GLY A 118 -9.92 15.35 -13.45
N ASP A 119 -8.81 15.81 -12.88
CA ASP A 119 -7.68 15.04 -12.38
C ASP A 119 -7.78 14.65 -10.90
N ASP A 120 -8.68 15.29 -10.13
CA ASP A 120 -8.83 14.98 -8.70
C ASP A 120 -9.19 13.49 -8.50
N PRO A 121 -8.49 12.77 -7.60
CA PRO A 121 -8.85 11.41 -7.23
C PRO A 121 -10.21 11.38 -6.52
N PRO A 122 -10.88 10.21 -6.50
CA PRO A 122 -12.06 10.02 -5.65
C PRO A 122 -11.75 10.33 -4.16
N PRO A 123 -12.72 10.85 -3.39
CA PRO A 123 -12.56 11.06 -1.95
C PRO A 123 -12.11 9.80 -1.21
N ARG A 124 -11.38 9.96 -0.11
CA ARG A 124 -10.91 8.84 0.72
C ARG A 124 -11.68 8.76 2.04
N PRO A 125 -12.72 7.90 2.16
CA PRO A 125 -13.39 7.69 3.43
C PRO A 125 -12.52 6.82 4.35
N PHE A 126 -12.53 7.10 5.65
CA PHE A 126 -11.77 6.34 6.65
C PHE A 126 -12.48 6.31 8.01
N GLY A 127 -12.09 5.35 8.85
CA GLY A 127 -12.57 5.25 10.22
C GLY A 127 -12.01 6.39 11.06
N GLY A 128 -12.88 7.20 11.64
CA GLY A 128 -12.53 8.36 12.44
C GLY A 128 -12.11 8.01 13.87
N PRO A 129 -11.59 9.00 14.62
CA PRO A 129 -11.07 8.82 15.97
C PRO A 129 -12.02 8.13 16.97
N ARG A 130 -13.35 8.28 16.79
CA ARG A 130 -14.35 7.68 17.69
C ARG A 130 -15.31 6.72 16.99
N GLY A 131 -14.88 6.15 15.86
CA GLY A 131 -15.64 5.18 15.09
C GLY A 131 -16.66 5.78 14.11
N GLU A 132 -16.82 7.11 14.07
CA GLU A 132 -17.55 7.76 12.97
C GLU A 132 -16.76 7.72 11.67
N VAL A 133 -17.40 7.96 10.52
CA VAL A 133 -16.70 8.05 9.23
C VAL A 133 -16.23 9.47 8.97
N TRP A 134 -14.97 9.59 8.58
CA TRP A 134 -14.40 10.82 8.04
C TRP A 134 -14.09 10.64 6.56
N VAL A 135 -13.90 11.76 5.88
CA VAL A 135 -13.53 11.78 4.46
C VAL A 135 -12.49 12.86 4.21
N ALA A 136 -11.50 12.52 3.39
CA ALA A 136 -10.52 13.44 2.84
C ALA A 136 -10.75 13.62 1.33
N TRP A 137 -10.72 14.86 0.82
CA TRP A 137 -10.85 15.15 -0.61
C TRP A 137 -10.28 16.53 -0.97
N TYR A 138 -9.93 16.72 -2.24
CA TYR A 138 -9.53 18.03 -2.75
C TYR A 138 -10.75 18.92 -2.94
N ALA A 139 -10.80 20.01 -2.18
CA ALA A 139 -11.84 21.02 -2.30
C ALA A 139 -11.42 22.14 -3.26
N PRO A 140 -12.36 22.70 -4.03
CA PRO A 140 -12.08 23.81 -4.93
C PRO A 140 -11.78 25.09 -4.13
N THR A 141 -10.77 25.85 -4.58
CA THR A 141 -10.43 27.16 -4.02
C THR A 141 -11.10 28.30 -4.80
N PRO A 142 -11.64 29.32 -4.12
CA PRO A 142 -12.17 30.49 -4.82
C PRO A 142 -11.05 31.22 -5.59
N GLY A 143 -11.14 31.29 -6.92
CA GLY A 143 -10.19 32.03 -7.76
C GLY A 143 -9.44 31.22 -8.81
N ASP A 144 -9.68 29.91 -8.94
CA ASP A 144 -8.93 28.99 -9.82
C ASP A 144 -9.12 29.19 -11.35
N ALA A 145 -9.64 30.35 -11.78
CA ALA A 145 -9.73 30.75 -13.18
C ALA A 145 -8.36 31.19 -13.72
N GLY A 146 -7.39 30.27 -13.80
CA GLY A 146 -6.26 30.37 -14.72
C GLY A 146 -4.87 30.76 -14.18
N ALA A 147 -4.61 30.71 -12.87
CA ALA A 147 -3.25 30.84 -12.30
C ALA A 147 -2.86 29.58 -11.51
N ALA A 148 -1.55 29.37 -11.28
CA ALA A 148 -0.97 28.22 -10.56
C ALA A 148 -1.82 27.85 -9.33
N ARG A 149 -2.43 26.66 -9.40
CA ARG A 149 -3.63 26.34 -8.63
C ARG A 149 -3.23 25.71 -7.31
N THR A 150 -3.26 26.49 -6.24
CA THR A 150 -3.27 25.94 -4.89
C THR A 150 -4.39 24.90 -4.78
N ARG A 151 -4.07 23.71 -4.27
CA ARG A 151 -5.05 22.67 -3.93
C ARG A 151 -5.22 22.65 -2.41
N VAL A 152 -6.45 22.46 -1.96
CA VAL A 152 -6.76 22.34 -0.54
C VAL A 152 -7.35 20.96 -0.30
N LEU A 153 -6.60 20.11 0.40
CA LEU A 153 -7.10 18.83 0.88
C LEU A 153 -7.91 19.09 2.15
N GLU A 154 -9.21 18.89 2.09
CA GLU A 154 -10.14 19.01 3.20
C GLU A 154 -10.35 17.65 3.86
N VAL A 155 -10.44 17.63 5.20
CA VAL A 155 -10.67 16.41 5.99
C VAL A 155 -11.73 16.69 7.05
N ARG A 156 -12.88 16.02 6.98
CA ARG A 156 -14.00 16.25 7.93
C ARG A 156 -14.85 14.97 8.13
N PRO A 157 -15.74 14.93 9.14
CA PRO A 157 -16.76 13.88 9.23
C PRO A 157 -17.62 13.81 7.96
N ALA A 158 -17.87 12.60 7.47
CA ALA A 158 -18.64 12.39 6.24
C ALA A 158 -20.14 12.68 6.44
N ASP A 159 -20.70 12.34 7.60
CA ASP A 159 -22.11 12.65 7.89
C ASP A 159 -22.27 14.14 8.23
N PRO A 160 -23.16 14.89 7.55
CA PRO A 160 -23.41 16.30 7.83
C PRO A 160 -23.81 16.59 9.28
N VAL A 161 -24.48 15.64 9.95
CA VAL A 161 -24.88 15.78 11.36
C VAL A 161 -23.65 15.83 12.25
N ASP A 162 -22.68 14.96 12.01
CA ASP A 162 -21.41 14.91 12.75
C ASP A 162 -20.48 16.07 12.37
N ALA A 163 -20.51 16.50 11.11
CA ALA A 163 -19.73 17.63 10.62
C ALA A 163 -20.09 18.96 11.30
N GLY A 164 -21.34 19.14 11.72
CA GLY A 164 -21.76 20.31 12.51
C GLY A 164 -21.21 20.32 13.95
N ALA A 165 -20.89 19.14 14.49
CA ALA A 165 -20.41 18.97 15.86
C ALA A 165 -18.87 18.96 15.97
N ARG A 166 -18.15 18.61 14.89
CA ARG A 166 -16.69 18.45 14.90
C ARG A 166 -16.04 19.22 13.76
N ARG A 167 -15.03 20.02 14.11
CA ARG A 167 -14.25 20.75 13.12
C ARG A 167 -13.30 19.78 12.42
N GLY A 168 -13.39 19.75 11.09
CA GLY A 168 -12.37 19.17 10.23
C GLY A 168 -11.07 19.97 10.24
N GLY A 169 -10.18 19.64 9.31
CA GLY A 169 -8.98 20.41 9.02
C GLY A 169 -8.72 20.46 7.53
N SER A 170 -7.84 21.37 7.12
CA SER A 170 -7.40 21.47 5.74
C SER A 170 -5.89 21.55 5.64
N VAL A 171 -5.36 20.98 4.55
CA VAL A 171 -3.96 21.04 4.16
C VAL A 171 -3.90 21.81 2.86
N VAL A 172 -3.13 22.89 2.85
CA VAL A 172 -2.85 23.65 1.64
C VAL A 172 -1.60 23.05 1.02
N GLN A 173 -1.74 22.39 -0.12
CA GLN A 173 -0.61 21.96 -0.92
C GLN A 173 -0.02 23.15 -1.67
N ALA A 174 1.30 23.20 -1.80
CA ALA A 174 1.94 24.28 -2.51
C ALA A 174 1.83 24.07 -4.03
N ILE A 175 2.89 24.36 -4.77
CA ILE A 175 2.97 24.19 -6.23
C ILE A 175 3.12 22.69 -6.52
N ASP A 176 2.12 21.91 -6.15
CA ASP A 176 2.15 20.45 -6.13
C ASP A 176 1.33 19.93 -7.31
N GLU A 177 1.97 19.22 -8.23
CA GLU A 177 1.27 18.53 -9.32
C GLU A 177 0.75 17.19 -8.84
N SER A 178 1.42 16.57 -7.85
CA SER A 178 0.98 15.35 -7.22
C SER A 178 -0.36 15.48 -6.49
N LEU A 179 -1.08 14.37 -6.50
CA LEU A 179 -2.36 14.19 -5.83
C LEU A 179 -2.27 13.10 -4.76
N ALA A 180 -1.09 12.56 -4.50
CA ALA A 180 -0.91 11.42 -3.62
C ALA A 180 -0.99 11.84 -2.14
N PHE A 181 -2.00 11.28 -1.45
CA PHE A 181 -2.16 11.49 -0.02
C PHE A 181 -2.71 10.23 0.67
N ASP A 182 -2.53 10.18 1.98
CA ASP A 182 -3.20 9.25 2.87
C ASP A 182 -3.66 9.92 4.15
N VAL A 183 -4.64 9.31 4.81
CA VAL A 183 -5.19 9.74 6.08
C VAL A 183 -5.50 8.55 6.96
N ALA A 184 -5.09 8.63 8.23
CA ALA A 184 -5.42 7.62 9.22
C ALA A 184 -5.81 8.26 10.55
N ALA A 185 -6.75 7.64 11.27
CA ALA A 185 -7.06 8.00 12.65
C ALA A 185 -6.38 7.04 13.64
N ALA A 186 -5.87 7.58 14.73
CA ALA A 186 -5.34 6.80 15.86
C ALA A 186 -5.68 7.52 17.16
N GLY A 187 -6.36 6.84 18.09
CA GLY A 187 -6.87 7.48 19.30
C GLY A 187 -7.84 8.61 18.96
N ASP A 188 -7.68 9.78 19.59
CA ASP A 188 -8.53 10.97 19.37
C ASP A 188 -8.07 11.87 18.20
N SER A 189 -7.07 11.45 17.40
CA SER A 189 -6.48 12.29 16.35
C SER A 189 -6.48 11.63 14.98
N ALA A 190 -6.47 12.45 13.93
CA ALA A 190 -6.23 12.04 12.55
C ALA A 190 -4.98 12.73 12.00
N LEU A 191 -4.18 11.97 11.27
CA LEU A 191 -2.95 12.41 10.60
C LEU A 191 -3.16 12.30 9.09
N VAL A 192 -2.76 13.35 8.37
CA VAL A 192 -2.71 13.39 6.92
C VAL A 192 -1.25 13.31 6.50
N ALA A 193 -0.96 12.52 5.47
CA ALA A 193 0.33 12.50 4.78
C ALA A 193 0.12 12.81 3.31
N TRP A 194 1.01 13.59 2.71
CA TRP A 194 1.04 13.88 1.27
C TRP A 194 2.49 13.97 0.82
N ASP A 195 2.74 13.69 -0.45
CA ASP A 195 4.02 14.10 -1.04
C ASP A 195 3.90 15.57 -1.47
N GLU A 196 5.00 16.29 -1.30
CA GLU A 196 5.14 17.63 -1.80
C GLU A 196 6.18 17.58 -2.91
N ASP A 197 5.74 17.88 -4.13
CA ASP A 197 6.64 18.07 -5.25
C ASP A 197 7.64 19.18 -4.95
N ALA A 198 8.87 18.96 -5.38
CA ALA A 198 9.91 19.96 -5.33
C ALA A 198 10.18 20.52 -6.73
N PRO A 199 10.70 21.75 -6.83
CA PRO A 199 11.12 22.32 -8.10
C PRO A 199 12.06 21.37 -8.87
N PRO A 200 12.14 21.46 -10.21
CA PRO A 200 13.04 20.62 -10.99
C PRO A 200 14.47 20.64 -10.46
N GLY A 201 15.02 19.47 -10.14
CA GLY A 201 16.36 19.31 -9.56
C GLY A 201 16.41 19.21 -8.04
N ASP A 202 15.28 19.46 -7.36
CA ASP A 202 15.09 19.16 -5.94
C ASP A 202 14.39 17.80 -5.76
N ARG A 203 14.39 17.29 -4.53
CA ARG A 203 13.79 16.01 -4.15
C ARG A 203 12.36 16.17 -3.64
N GLY A 204 11.46 15.26 -3.97
CA GLY A 204 10.15 15.15 -3.35
C GLY A 204 10.26 14.83 -1.86
N VAL A 205 9.33 15.39 -1.07
CA VAL A 205 9.31 15.24 0.38
C VAL A 205 7.93 14.80 0.82
N VAL A 206 7.84 13.71 1.59
CA VAL A 206 6.60 13.35 2.27
C VAL A 206 6.45 14.19 3.52
N LYS A 207 5.35 14.94 3.60
CA LYS A 207 4.95 15.73 4.76
C LYS A 207 3.79 15.05 5.49
N VAL A 208 3.67 15.39 6.77
CA VAL A 208 2.55 14.99 7.61
C VAL A 208 1.99 16.17 8.39
N GLN A 209 0.70 16.11 8.70
CA GLN A 209 0.00 17.10 9.49
C GLN A 209 -1.11 16.44 10.31
N LEU A 210 -1.08 16.64 11.63
CA LEU A 210 -2.25 16.38 12.45
C LEU A 210 -3.31 17.45 12.17
N LEU A 211 -4.58 17.06 12.13
CA LEU A 211 -5.66 18.02 11.87
C LEU A 211 -5.61 19.18 12.89
N GLY A 212 -5.46 20.41 12.39
CA GLY A 212 -5.32 21.63 13.20
C GLY A 212 -3.90 21.96 13.67
N ALA A 213 -2.90 21.15 13.34
CA ALA A 213 -1.48 21.43 13.62
C ALA A 213 -0.76 21.97 12.36
N ALA A 214 0.50 22.41 12.54
CA ALA A 214 1.36 22.79 11.43
C ALA A 214 1.93 21.55 10.71
N PRO A 215 2.12 21.63 9.37
CA PRO A 215 2.73 20.57 8.58
C PRO A 215 4.22 20.40 8.92
N ARG A 216 4.75 19.18 8.75
CA ARG A 216 6.18 18.87 8.95
C ARG A 216 6.65 17.81 7.96
N ALA A 217 7.94 17.83 7.61
CA ALA A 217 8.56 16.77 6.83
C ALA A 217 8.67 15.48 7.66
N ALA A 218 8.39 14.33 7.05
CA ALA A 218 8.49 13.01 7.68
C ALA A 218 9.52 12.10 6.99
N SER A 219 9.68 12.23 5.66
CA SER A 219 10.75 11.55 4.92
C SER A 219 12.12 12.18 5.23
N PRO A 220 13.23 11.39 5.17
CA PRO A 220 14.59 11.91 5.33
C PRO A 220 15.03 12.83 4.19
N ASP A 221 16.02 13.67 4.48
CA ASP A 221 16.65 14.55 3.49
C ASP A 221 17.46 13.82 2.41
N GLY A 222 17.70 12.52 2.55
CA GLY A 222 18.55 11.75 1.63
C GLY A 222 17.81 11.09 0.46
N THR A 223 16.48 11.13 0.46
CA THR A 223 15.65 10.29 -0.40
C THR A 223 14.59 11.13 -1.09
N ASP A 224 14.39 10.92 -2.38
CA ASP A 224 13.24 11.44 -3.11
C ASP A 224 12.02 10.57 -2.78
N ALA A 225 11.01 11.15 -2.13
CA ALA A 225 9.91 10.43 -1.49
C ALA A 225 8.56 10.81 -2.10
N GLU A 226 7.77 9.81 -2.49
CA GLU A 226 6.45 9.96 -3.12
C GLU A 226 5.43 8.94 -2.58
N SER A 227 4.16 9.11 -2.95
CA SER A 227 3.11 8.10 -2.72
C SER A 227 3.00 7.61 -1.27
N PRO A 228 2.73 8.49 -0.29
CA PRO A 228 2.67 8.08 1.10
C PRO A 228 1.46 7.17 1.40
N ARG A 229 1.65 6.22 2.32
CA ARG A 229 0.58 5.46 2.97
C ARG A 229 0.65 5.56 4.50
N LEU A 230 -0.50 5.63 5.15
CA LEU A 230 -0.63 5.73 6.60
C LEU A 230 -1.45 4.56 7.17
N ALA A 231 -1.02 4.05 8.32
CA ALA A 231 -1.81 3.08 9.08
C ALA A 231 -1.68 3.35 10.59
N PRO A 232 -2.74 3.18 11.39
CA PRO A 232 -2.66 3.37 12.84
C PRO A 232 -1.71 2.37 13.51
N ARG A 233 -1.12 2.73 14.64
CA ARG A 233 -0.33 1.79 15.45
C ARG A 233 -1.12 1.30 16.65
N GLU A 234 -1.01 0.00 16.93
CA GLU A 234 -1.44 -0.53 18.21
C GLU A 234 -0.64 0.13 19.34
N GLY A 235 -1.32 0.60 20.39
CA GLY A 235 -0.71 1.40 21.45
C GLY A 235 -0.58 2.90 21.14
N GLY A 236 -0.99 3.35 19.94
CA GLY A 236 -1.04 4.76 19.55
C GLY A 236 0.05 5.19 18.58
N GLY A 237 -0.19 6.30 17.87
CA GLY A 237 0.68 6.77 16.79
C GLY A 237 0.36 6.13 15.43
N TYR A 238 1.30 6.23 14.50
CA TYR A 238 1.09 5.86 13.10
C TYR A 238 2.30 5.15 12.50
N TRP A 239 2.05 4.25 11.57
CA TRP A 239 3.00 3.82 10.57
C TRP A 239 2.87 4.75 9.37
N LEU A 240 4.00 5.20 8.85
CA LEU A 240 4.10 5.92 7.60
C LEU A 240 5.02 5.15 6.67
N ALA A 241 4.59 4.92 5.44
CA ALA A 241 5.43 4.36 4.40
C ALA A 241 5.35 5.21 3.13
N TRP A 242 6.39 5.16 2.28
CA TRP A 242 6.45 5.89 1.02
C TRP A 242 7.30 5.14 0.00
N LEU A 243 7.10 5.46 -1.28
CA LEU A 243 8.03 5.08 -2.35
C LEU A 243 9.23 6.01 -2.30
N ALA A 244 10.39 5.42 -2.09
CA ALA A 244 11.68 6.06 -2.11
C ALA A 244 12.34 5.82 -3.46
N ARG A 245 12.92 6.87 -4.05
CA ARG A 245 13.58 6.81 -5.35
C ARG A 245 15.03 7.26 -5.27
N ARG A 246 15.84 6.68 -6.15
CA ARG A 246 17.13 7.23 -6.55
C ARG A 246 17.15 7.35 -8.08
N PRO A 247 17.30 8.57 -8.63
CA PRO A 247 17.57 8.73 -10.05
C PRO A 247 18.84 7.96 -10.42
N GLU A 248 18.82 7.15 -11.48
CA GLU A 248 20.05 6.56 -11.99
C GLU A 248 21.04 7.68 -12.36
N ALA A 249 22.32 7.48 -12.02
CA ALA A 249 23.38 8.19 -12.73
C ALA A 249 23.33 7.72 -14.19
N VAL A 250 23.46 8.66 -15.12
CA VAL A 250 23.40 8.48 -16.57
C VAL A 250 24.47 7.49 -17.07
N ASP A 251 24.28 6.20 -16.83
CA ASP A 251 24.95 5.10 -17.51
C ASP A 251 23.84 4.17 -17.98
N ALA A 252 23.11 4.66 -18.99
CA ALA A 252 21.98 4.00 -19.62
C ALA A 252 22.39 2.64 -20.18
N SER A 253 22.19 1.59 -19.40
CA SER A 253 21.78 0.32 -19.98
C SER A 253 20.39 0.52 -20.58
N THR A 254 20.16 -0.07 -21.75
CA THR A 254 19.08 0.20 -22.71
C THR A 254 17.66 -0.15 -22.24
N GLU A 255 17.42 -0.27 -20.94
CA GLU A 255 16.15 -0.69 -20.37
C GLU A 255 15.32 0.55 -20.04
N LEU A 256 14.48 0.92 -21.01
CA LEU A 256 13.50 1.99 -20.86
C LEU A 256 12.27 1.45 -20.10
N GLU A 257 11.82 2.17 -19.06
CA GLU A 257 10.60 1.87 -18.30
C GLU A 257 9.34 2.32 -19.09
N GLY A 258 9.52 3.30 -19.99
CA GLY A 258 8.54 3.78 -20.96
C GLY A 258 9.22 4.55 -22.10
N PRO A 259 8.50 5.07 -23.11
CA PRO A 259 9.10 5.79 -24.24
C PRO A 259 9.94 7.00 -23.79
N GLY A 260 11.25 6.81 -23.63
CA GLY A 260 12.21 7.85 -23.24
C GLY A 260 12.45 8.01 -21.73
N GLU A 261 11.89 7.16 -20.88
CA GLU A 261 12.10 7.20 -19.42
C GLU A 261 13.14 6.17 -18.98
N SER A 262 14.21 6.64 -18.33
CA SER A 262 15.21 5.78 -17.70
C SER A 262 14.61 4.99 -16.55
N ARG A 263 14.99 3.71 -16.44
CA ARG A 263 14.60 2.86 -15.32
C ARG A 263 15.03 3.52 -14.00
N THR A 264 14.10 3.66 -13.06
CA THR A 264 14.42 4.24 -11.75
C THR A 264 14.45 3.17 -10.68
N PHE A 265 15.46 3.18 -9.81
CA PHE A 265 15.45 2.34 -8.63
C PHE A 265 14.47 2.90 -7.61
N ARG A 266 13.50 2.06 -7.23
CA ARG A 266 12.44 2.40 -6.29
C ARG A 266 12.30 1.31 -5.23
N TRP A 267 12.20 1.71 -3.98
CA TRP A 267 11.97 0.82 -2.84
C TRP A 267 10.95 1.46 -1.89
N VAL A 268 10.49 0.71 -0.89
CA VAL A 268 9.59 1.27 0.13
C VAL A 268 10.39 1.58 1.38
N GLU A 269 10.18 2.76 1.93
CA GLU A 269 10.68 3.15 3.25
C GLU A 269 9.51 3.23 4.23
N VAL A 270 9.73 2.76 5.45
CA VAL A 270 8.72 2.70 6.51
C VAL A 270 9.28 3.36 7.77
N ARG A 271 8.45 4.14 8.45
CA ARG A 271 8.81 4.81 9.68
C ARG A 271 7.68 4.80 10.68
N GLU A 272 8.04 4.70 11.95
CA GLU A 272 7.12 4.90 13.06
C GLU A 272 6.95 6.39 13.35
N LEU A 273 5.71 6.81 13.59
CA LEU A 273 5.36 8.12 14.12
C LEU A 273 4.67 7.94 15.49
N ASN A 274 4.87 8.87 16.41
CA ASN A 274 4.11 8.94 17.65
C ASN A 274 2.70 9.52 17.43
N ALA A 275 1.92 9.65 18.51
CA ALA A 275 0.57 10.22 18.46
C ALA A 275 0.55 11.70 18.00
N ALA A 276 1.66 12.43 18.12
CA ALA A 276 1.81 13.80 17.62
C ALA A 276 2.19 13.86 16.12
N GLY A 277 2.32 12.71 15.44
CA GLY A 277 2.84 12.62 14.08
C GLY A 277 4.35 12.85 13.99
N GLU A 278 5.08 12.78 15.11
CA GLU A 278 6.53 12.95 15.12
C GLU A 278 7.23 11.63 14.85
N PRO A 279 8.28 11.63 14.01
CA PRO A 279 9.01 10.41 13.75
C PRO A 279 9.71 9.85 14.99
N THR A 280 9.52 8.56 15.23
CA THR A 280 10.16 7.81 16.30
C THR A 280 11.02 6.71 15.71
N GLY A 281 12.34 6.76 15.93
CA GLY A 281 13.27 5.76 15.41
C GLY A 281 13.70 5.97 13.95
N ASP A 282 14.45 4.98 13.46
CA ASP A 282 15.10 4.98 12.15
C ASP A 282 14.13 4.54 11.05
N VAL A 283 14.45 4.93 9.82
CA VAL A 283 13.73 4.48 8.62
C VAL A 283 14.11 3.04 8.29
N MET A 284 13.11 2.21 8.02
CA MET A 284 13.27 0.83 7.59
C MET A 284 13.04 0.71 6.09
N THR A 285 13.98 0.07 5.38
CA THR A 285 13.86 -0.20 3.94
C THR A 285 13.24 -1.57 3.67
N ILE A 286 12.12 -1.58 2.95
CA ILE A 286 11.47 -2.74 2.35
C ILE A 286 11.91 -2.86 0.88
N GLY A 287 12.25 -4.07 0.42
CA GLY A 287 13.05 -4.26 -0.78
C GLY A 287 14.55 -3.92 -0.57
N GLY A 288 15.31 -3.87 -1.66
CA GLY A 288 16.69 -3.39 -1.69
C GLY A 288 16.80 -2.09 -2.52
N PRO A 289 17.89 -1.33 -2.42
CA PRO A 289 18.08 -0.07 -3.14
C PRO A 289 18.20 -0.23 -4.67
N THR A 290 18.24 -1.46 -5.16
CA THR A 290 18.20 -1.82 -6.59
C THR A 290 16.85 -2.44 -6.99
N SER A 291 15.83 -2.32 -6.13
CA SER A 291 14.46 -2.75 -6.46
C SER A 291 13.84 -1.79 -7.47
N HIS A 292 12.81 -2.28 -8.17
CA HIS A 292 11.95 -1.51 -9.05
C HIS A 292 10.51 -1.61 -8.53
N THR A 293 10.32 -1.25 -7.25
CA THR A 293 8.98 -1.27 -6.65
C THR A 293 8.10 -0.21 -7.33
N ARG A 294 7.01 -0.65 -7.96
CA ARG A 294 6.09 0.24 -8.68
C ARG A 294 4.98 0.77 -7.78
N SER A 295 4.54 -0.03 -6.83
CA SER A 295 3.46 0.31 -5.91
C SER A 295 3.55 -0.50 -4.62
N PHE A 296 2.84 -0.03 -3.60
CA PHE A 296 2.74 -0.74 -2.34
C PHE A 296 1.45 -0.37 -1.60
N GLU A 297 1.06 -1.26 -0.69
CA GLU A 297 0.00 -1.03 0.28
C GLU A 297 0.53 -1.20 1.71
N LEU A 298 -0.09 -0.49 2.64
CA LEU A 298 0.27 -0.50 4.07
C LEU A 298 -0.99 -0.74 4.90
N THR A 299 -0.90 -1.66 5.86
CA THR A 299 -1.93 -1.82 6.88
C THR A 299 -1.34 -2.11 8.25
N SER A 300 -2.11 -1.80 9.28
CA SER A 300 -1.80 -2.16 10.66
C SER A 300 -2.03 -3.66 10.86
N HIS A 301 -1.17 -4.27 11.66
CA HIS A 301 -1.26 -5.68 11.99
C HIS A 301 -0.91 -5.87 13.47
N ALA A 302 -1.42 -6.92 14.12
CA ALA A 302 -1.18 -7.21 15.54
C ALA A 302 0.32 -7.35 15.91
N ARG A 303 1.18 -7.51 14.91
CA ARG A 303 2.64 -7.59 15.06
C ARG A 303 3.38 -6.31 14.66
N GLY A 304 2.73 -5.33 14.03
CA GLY A 304 3.40 -4.15 13.48
C GLY A 304 2.69 -3.58 12.25
N ALA A 305 3.45 -3.20 11.23
CA ALA A 305 2.94 -2.85 9.90
C ALA A 305 3.12 -4.03 8.94
N LEU A 306 2.11 -4.30 8.12
CA LEU A 306 2.24 -5.14 6.93
C LEU A 306 2.36 -4.21 5.73
N VAL A 307 3.44 -4.37 4.97
CA VAL A 307 3.70 -3.72 3.70
C VAL A 307 3.65 -4.77 2.61
N VAL A 308 2.83 -4.57 1.60
CA VAL A 308 2.87 -5.40 0.39
C VAL A 308 3.38 -4.54 -0.75
N THR A 309 4.44 -4.99 -1.41
CA THR A 309 5.12 -4.29 -2.51
C THR A 309 4.94 -5.07 -3.80
N VAL A 310 4.82 -4.37 -4.92
CA VAL A 310 4.88 -4.97 -6.25
C VAL A 310 6.05 -4.40 -7.02
N ASP A 311 6.88 -5.28 -7.55
CA ASP A 311 8.05 -4.96 -8.37
C ASP A 311 8.02 -5.72 -9.71
N ASP A 312 9.09 -5.55 -10.49
CA ASP A 312 9.24 -6.17 -11.81
C ASP A 312 9.43 -7.68 -11.80
N ALA A 313 9.91 -8.24 -10.69
CA ALA A 313 10.10 -9.67 -10.51
C ALA A 313 8.88 -10.36 -9.88
N GLY A 314 7.89 -9.58 -9.42
CA GLY A 314 6.65 -10.05 -8.82
C GLY A 314 6.24 -9.23 -7.59
N GLY A 315 5.25 -9.73 -6.83
CA GLY A 315 4.87 -9.12 -5.56
C GLY A 315 5.64 -9.72 -4.37
N THR A 316 5.98 -8.89 -3.38
CA THR A 316 6.57 -9.30 -2.10
C THR A 316 5.74 -8.76 -0.93
N ALA A 317 5.52 -9.56 0.12
CA ALA A 317 5.01 -9.06 1.40
C ALA A 317 6.14 -8.92 2.41
N ALA A 318 6.09 -7.87 3.23
CA ALA A 318 7.04 -7.65 4.30
C ALA A 318 6.34 -7.09 5.53
N TYR A 319 6.73 -7.60 6.69
CA TYR A 319 6.31 -7.09 7.98
C TYR A 319 7.39 -6.16 8.54
N ALA A 320 7.00 -4.96 8.92
CA ALA A 320 7.80 -4.03 9.70
C ALA A 320 7.33 -4.08 11.17
N VAL A 321 8.21 -4.52 12.07
CA VAL A 321 7.89 -4.76 13.49
C VAL A 321 8.96 -4.10 14.37
N GLY A 322 8.64 -3.00 15.05
CA GLY A 322 9.49 -2.41 16.09
C GLY A 322 10.96 -2.19 15.66
N GLY A 323 11.18 -1.70 14.43
CA GLY A 323 12.52 -1.51 13.86
C GLY A 323 13.17 -2.75 13.24
N ALA A 324 12.51 -3.91 13.24
CA ALA A 324 12.95 -5.12 12.54
C ALA A 324 12.06 -5.46 11.33
N LYS A 325 12.69 -5.95 10.25
CA LYS A 325 12.01 -6.40 9.03
C LYS A 325 11.92 -7.91 9.00
N ARG A 326 10.73 -8.45 8.71
CA ARG A 326 10.53 -9.86 8.33
C ARG A 326 9.91 -9.92 6.95
N VAL A 327 10.63 -10.49 5.99
CA VAL A 327 10.13 -10.68 4.62
C VAL A 327 9.38 -12.00 4.53
N VAL A 328 8.23 -11.99 3.86
CA VAL A 328 7.46 -13.18 3.50
C VAL A 328 7.20 -13.11 2.01
N ALA A 329 7.76 -14.05 1.25
CA ALA A 329 7.45 -14.14 -0.17
C ALA A 329 5.94 -14.32 -0.34
N LEU A 330 5.34 -13.59 -1.27
CA LEU A 330 3.97 -13.91 -1.69
C LEU A 330 3.99 -15.30 -2.35
N PRO A 331 2.91 -16.07 -2.22
CA PRO A 331 2.75 -17.28 -3.02
C PRO A 331 2.98 -16.93 -4.48
N GLU A 332 3.78 -17.74 -5.17
CA GLU A 332 3.89 -17.65 -6.63
C GLU A 332 2.54 -18.06 -7.21
N VAL A 333 1.94 -17.16 -7.97
CA VAL A 333 0.69 -17.39 -8.67
C VAL A 333 0.98 -17.40 -10.15
N ASP A 334 0.42 -18.38 -10.85
CA ASP A 334 0.59 -18.52 -12.30
C ASP A 334 0.04 -17.26 -12.99
N GLY A 335 0.77 -16.71 -13.95
CA GLY A 335 0.45 -15.40 -14.56
C GLY A 335 0.99 -14.17 -13.81
N GLY A 336 1.54 -14.31 -12.60
CA GLY A 336 2.21 -13.24 -11.86
C GLY A 336 1.27 -12.21 -11.21
N VAL A 337 1.84 -11.11 -10.73
CA VAL A 337 1.05 -9.94 -10.30
C VAL A 337 0.90 -9.06 -11.53
N GLY A 338 -0.33 -8.83 -11.97
CA GLY A 338 -0.61 -8.01 -13.15
C GLY A 338 -0.16 -6.56 -12.98
N LYS A 339 -0.61 -5.68 -13.87
CA LYS A 339 -0.24 -4.24 -13.82
C LYS A 339 -0.89 -3.46 -12.67
N VAL A 340 -1.80 -4.09 -11.93
CA VAL A 340 -2.61 -3.44 -10.90
C VAL A 340 -2.01 -3.68 -9.52
N THR A 341 -1.97 -2.64 -8.69
CA THR A 341 -1.58 -2.74 -7.28
C THR A 341 -2.51 -3.71 -6.55
N PRO A 342 -1.99 -4.72 -5.84
CA PRO A 342 -2.76 -5.57 -4.97
C PRO A 342 -3.45 -4.76 -3.89
N ASP A 343 -4.73 -5.00 -3.71
CA ASP A 343 -5.53 -4.40 -2.65
C ASP A 343 -5.32 -5.20 -1.36
N LEU A 344 -4.82 -4.51 -0.32
CA LEU A 344 -4.92 -5.00 1.05
C LEU A 344 -6.32 -4.71 1.56
N VAL A 345 -7.10 -5.76 1.72
CA VAL A 345 -8.48 -5.68 2.20
C VAL A 345 -8.52 -6.19 3.64
N PRO A 346 -8.37 -5.31 4.63
CA PRO A 346 -8.38 -5.72 6.03
C PRO A 346 -9.77 -6.26 6.43
N LEU A 347 -9.75 -7.28 7.27
CA LEU A 347 -10.88 -7.75 8.05
C LEU A 347 -10.67 -7.35 9.53
N ASP A 348 -11.67 -7.65 10.35
CA ASP A 348 -11.57 -7.47 11.79
C ASP A 348 -10.40 -8.28 12.40
N ALA A 349 -9.82 -7.75 13.49
CA ALA A 349 -8.79 -8.41 14.29
C ALA A 349 -7.49 -8.79 13.56
N GLY A 350 -7.11 -8.05 12.50
CA GLY A 350 -5.83 -8.19 11.81
C GLY A 350 -5.77 -9.33 10.81
N ALA A 351 -6.87 -10.06 10.59
CA ALA A 351 -7.03 -10.89 9.40
C ALA A 351 -7.36 -10.01 8.18
N GLY A 352 -7.32 -10.59 6.99
CA GLY A 352 -7.68 -9.87 5.77
C GLY A 352 -7.46 -10.70 4.53
N TRP A 353 -7.48 -10.02 3.40
CA TRP A 353 -7.16 -10.59 2.11
C TRP A 353 -6.16 -9.69 1.41
N LEU A 354 -5.21 -10.31 0.72
CA LEU A 354 -4.50 -9.67 -0.37
C LEU A 354 -5.20 -10.09 -1.66
N ALA A 355 -5.68 -9.11 -2.42
CA ALA A 355 -6.39 -9.33 -3.67
C ALA A 355 -5.68 -8.64 -4.83
N TRP A 356 -5.56 -9.31 -5.98
CA TRP A 356 -5.04 -8.67 -7.19
C TRP A 356 -5.61 -9.34 -8.43
N ALA A 357 -5.52 -8.64 -9.56
CA ALA A 357 -5.76 -9.21 -10.88
C ALA A 357 -4.41 -9.49 -11.57
N ASP A 358 -4.30 -10.61 -12.26
CA ASP A 358 -3.15 -10.92 -13.11
C ASP A 358 -3.25 -10.26 -14.49
N GLU A 359 -2.37 -10.61 -15.43
CA GLU A 359 -2.40 -10.08 -16.79
C GLU A 359 -3.60 -10.54 -17.63
N ALA A 360 -4.28 -11.60 -17.21
CA ALA A 360 -5.48 -12.14 -17.85
C ALA A 360 -6.79 -11.59 -17.23
N ASP A 361 -6.68 -10.64 -16.29
CA ASP A 361 -7.79 -10.13 -15.46
C ASP A 361 -8.43 -11.19 -14.54
N ASP A 362 -7.74 -12.32 -14.31
CA ASP A 362 -8.15 -13.31 -13.31
C ASP A 362 -7.79 -12.79 -11.92
N VAL A 363 -8.74 -12.90 -10.99
CA VAL A 363 -8.59 -12.35 -9.64
C VAL A 363 -8.08 -13.42 -8.70
N HIS A 364 -7.05 -13.08 -7.95
CA HIS A 364 -6.35 -13.92 -7.00
C HIS A 364 -6.56 -13.42 -5.58
N LEU A 365 -6.77 -14.35 -4.64
CA LEU A 365 -6.89 -14.04 -3.23
C LEU A 365 -5.89 -14.83 -2.38
N VAL A 366 -5.19 -14.13 -1.50
CA VAL A 366 -4.35 -14.72 -0.46
C VAL A 366 -4.89 -14.32 0.91
N PRO A 367 -5.30 -15.28 1.76
CA PRO A 367 -5.69 -14.97 3.13
C PRO A 367 -4.51 -14.36 3.90
N LEU A 368 -4.77 -13.26 4.60
CA LEU A 368 -3.90 -12.69 5.61
C LEU A 368 -4.40 -13.16 6.97
N PHE A 369 -3.58 -13.90 7.69
CA PHE A 369 -3.91 -14.34 9.05
C PHE A 369 -3.45 -13.28 10.06
N GLY A 370 -4.15 -13.16 11.19
CA GLY A 370 -3.82 -12.18 12.24
C GLY A 370 -2.47 -12.40 12.95
N ASP A 371 -1.75 -13.48 12.63
CA ASP A 371 -0.37 -13.68 13.03
C ASP A 371 0.63 -13.20 11.95
N GLY A 372 0.17 -12.64 10.84
CA GLY A 372 0.99 -12.23 9.71
C GLY A 372 1.44 -13.41 8.85
N GLY A 373 0.82 -14.57 9.02
CA GLY A 373 0.92 -15.66 8.06
C GLY A 373 0.14 -15.33 6.79
N LEU A 374 0.67 -15.77 5.65
CA LEU A 374 -0.09 -15.82 4.41
C LEU A 374 -0.66 -17.23 4.26
N GLY A 375 -1.93 -17.31 3.90
CA GLY A 375 -2.55 -18.54 3.45
C GLY A 375 -2.11 -18.90 2.03
N PRO A 376 -2.49 -20.09 1.55
CA PRO A 376 -2.24 -20.43 0.16
C PRO A 376 -3.29 -19.75 -0.73
N GLY A 377 -2.83 -19.23 -1.87
CA GLY A 377 -3.63 -18.42 -2.79
C GLY A 377 -4.69 -19.23 -3.52
N THR A 378 -5.73 -18.54 -4.00
CA THR A 378 -6.81 -19.13 -4.80
C THR A 378 -7.16 -18.23 -5.98
N ASP A 379 -7.46 -18.86 -7.12
CA ASP A 379 -8.10 -18.21 -8.24
C ASP A 379 -9.58 -18.00 -7.91
N GLU A 380 -10.11 -16.81 -8.19
CA GLU A 380 -11.49 -16.44 -7.88
C GLU A 380 -12.26 -16.05 -9.15
N PRO A 381 -12.72 -17.03 -9.95
CA PRO A 381 -13.50 -16.75 -11.17
C PRO A 381 -14.78 -15.95 -10.92
N ALA A 382 -15.35 -16.05 -9.71
CA ALA A 382 -16.51 -15.25 -9.32
C ALA A 382 -16.19 -13.75 -9.24
N LEU A 383 -14.93 -13.39 -8.97
CA LEU A 383 -14.43 -12.02 -8.90
C LEU A 383 -13.85 -11.53 -10.24
N ALA A 384 -13.85 -12.34 -11.31
CA ALA A 384 -13.26 -11.96 -12.60
C ALA A 384 -13.73 -10.57 -13.08
N GLY A 385 -12.77 -9.71 -13.42
CA GLY A 385 -13.03 -8.32 -13.80
C GLY A 385 -13.63 -7.45 -12.68
N ALA A 386 -13.43 -7.81 -11.40
CA ALA A 386 -13.81 -7.00 -10.25
C ALA A 386 -12.59 -6.70 -9.36
N ARG A 387 -12.53 -5.48 -8.84
CA ARG A 387 -11.52 -5.05 -7.87
C ARG A 387 -12.10 -5.09 -6.47
N MET A 388 -11.51 -5.84 -5.54
CA MET A 388 -11.99 -5.90 -4.16
C MET A 388 -11.64 -4.59 -3.43
N ILE A 389 -12.62 -3.96 -2.79
CA ILE A 389 -12.45 -2.64 -2.15
C ILE A 389 -12.67 -2.67 -0.63
N ALA A 390 -13.36 -3.69 -0.11
CA ALA A 390 -13.61 -3.85 1.32
C ALA A 390 -14.03 -5.28 1.65
N ALA A 391 -13.89 -5.67 2.91
CA ALA A 391 -14.47 -6.89 3.45
C ALA A 391 -14.94 -6.69 4.90
N TYR A 392 -15.92 -7.49 5.33
CA TYR A 392 -16.48 -7.47 6.68
C TYR A 392 -17.07 -8.84 7.04
N GLY A 393 -16.53 -9.49 8.08
CA GLY A 393 -16.84 -10.88 8.37
C GLY A 393 -16.53 -11.79 7.17
N GLU A 394 -17.51 -12.60 6.75
CA GLU A 394 -17.38 -13.42 5.52
C GLU A 394 -17.74 -12.64 4.24
N ALA A 395 -18.23 -11.41 4.34
CA ALA A 395 -18.65 -10.63 3.17
C ALA A 395 -17.45 -9.88 2.56
N ALA A 396 -17.31 -9.95 1.25
CA ALA A 396 -16.39 -9.12 0.48
C ALA A 396 -17.19 -8.22 -0.48
N PHE A 397 -16.68 -7.02 -0.71
CA PHE A 397 -17.26 -6.03 -1.61
C PHE A 397 -16.25 -5.72 -2.70
N ALA A 398 -16.68 -5.82 -3.95
CA ALA A 398 -15.83 -5.55 -5.10
C ALA A 398 -16.54 -4.64 -6.10
N LEU A 399 -15.74 -3.83 -6.79
CA LEU A 399 -16.16 -3.01 -7.90
C LEU A 399 -16.00 -3.79 -9.19
N GLY A 400 -17.11 -4.12 -9.84
CA GLY A 400 -17.11 -4.73 -11.18
C GLY A 400 -17.26 -3.69 -12.29
N GLY A 401 -16.87 -4.09 -13.50
CA GLY A 401 -17.18 -3.39 -14.75
C GLY A 401 -16.05 -2.54 -15.34
N PRO A 402 -14.82 -3.05 -15.51
CA PRO A 402 -13.75 -2.31 -16.21
C PRO A 402 -14.17 -1.89 -17.62
N ASN A 403 -15.09 -2.64 -18.24
CA ASN A 403 -15.63 -2.42 -19.59
C ASN A 403 -17.14 -2.09 -19.60
N GLY A 404 -17.72 -1.72 -18.46
CA GLY A 404 -19.17 -1.53 -18.28
C GLY A 404 -19.50 -0.43 -17.26
N PRO A 405 -20.78 -0.27 -16.86
CA PRO A 405 -21.12 0.62 -15.77
C PRO A 405 -20.45 0.14 -14.48
N SER A 406 -19.90 1.08 -13.70
CA SER A 406 -19.32 0.79 -12.39
C SER A 406 -20.39 0.22 -11.45
N GLU A 407 -20.20 -1.01 -10.98
CA GLU A 407 -21.15 -1.71 -10.11
C GLU A 407 -20.46 -2.19 -8.85
N LEU A 408 -21.06 -1.89 -7.69
CA LEU A 408 -20.69 -2.51 -6.44
C LEU A 408 -21.35 -3.89 -6.33
N ARG A 409 -20.54 -4.91 -6.09
CA ARG A 409 -20.94 -6.32 -5.99
C ARG A 409 -20.55 -6.86 -4.62
N ARG A 410 -21.37 -7.78 -4.12
CA ARG A 410 -21.14 -8.45 -2.84
C ARG A 410 -20.87 -9.92 -3.06
N PHE A 411 -19.94 -10.44 -2.29
CA PHE A 411 -19.47 -11.81 -2.31
C PHE A 411 -19.43 -12.36 -0.89
N VAL A 412 -19.45 -13.68 -0.76
CA VAL A 412 -19.12 -14.40 0.47
C VAL A 412 -17.84 -15.18 0.20
N CYS A 413 -16.80 -14.95 1.00
CA CYS A 413 -15.48 -15.56 0.89
C CYS A 413 -15.13 -16.32 2.17
N LYS A 414 -14.58 -17.53 2.06
CA LYS A 414 -14.37 -18.46 3.19
C LYS A 414 -12.93 -18.98 3.34
#